data_AF-A0A661WZB0-F1
#
_entry.id   AF-A0A661WZB0-F1
#
_cell.length_a   1.000
_cell.length_b   1.000
_cell.length_c   1.000
_cell.angle_alpha   90.00
_cell.angle_beta   90.00
_cell.angle_gamma   90.00
#
_symmetry.space_group_name_H-M   'P 1'
#
loop_
_entity.id
_entity.type
_entity.pdbx_description
1 polymer ?
#
loop_
_entity_poly.entity_id
_entity_poly.type
_entity_poly.pdbx_seq_one_letter_code
_entity_poly.pdbx_strand_id
1 'polypeptide(L)' 'FEGIAEGSHVYFVHSFFAELSEFTIACGDYIVPFSAALNRDNFFAVQFHPEKSGKVGEQVLKNFLFNVKG' A
#
# COMPACT_ATOMS: atom_id res chain seq x y z
N PHE A 1 -0.75 -4.62 -7.01
CA PHE A 1 0.08 -3.47 -7.39
C PHE A 1 0.67 -3.70 -8.78
N GLU A 2 -0.14 -3.57 -9.83
CA GLU A 2 0.33 -3.77 -11.21
C GLU A 2 1.17 -2.59 -11.68
N GLY A 3 2.26 -2.86 -12.39
CA GLY A 3 3.13 -1.83 -12.97
C GLY A 3 3.94 -1.01 -11.96
N ILE A 4 4.07 -1.47 -10.71
CA ILE A 4 4.89 -0.86 -9.68
C ILE A 4 6.05 -1.80 -9.36
N ALA A 5 7.28 -1.31 -9.49
CA ALA A 5 8.47 -2.09 -9.20
C ALA A 5 8.63 -2.32 -7.68
N GLU A 6 9.10 -3.50 -7.30
CA GLU A 6 9.50 -3.79 -5.91
C GLU A 6 10.56 -2.77 -5.44
N GLY A 7 10.47 -2.33 -4.18
CA GLY A 7 11.34 -1.29 -3.63
C GLY A 7 11.04 0.15 -4.08
N SER A 8 9.94 0.39 -4.80
CA SER A 8 9.47 1.75 -5.12
C SER A 8 9.18 2.55 -3.84
N HIS A 9 9.55 3.83 -3.85
CA HIS A 9 9.35 4.70 -2.69
C HIS A 9 7.94 5.28 -2.64
N VAL A 10 7.36 5.28 -1.43
CA VAL A 10 6.07 5.89 -1.10
C VAL A 10 6.19 6.69 0.21
N TYR A 11 5.25 7.59 0.46
CA TYR A 11 5.31 8.54 1.56
C TYR A 11 4.53 8.06 2.80
N PHE A 12 5.24 7.88 3.92
CA PHE A 12 4.69 7.56 5.23
C PHE A 12 4.84 8.73 6.21
N VAL A 13 3.91 8.87 7.17
CA VAL A 13 3.93 9.89 8.24
C VAL A 13 3.07 9.44 9.43
N HIS A 14 3.46 8.34 10.06
CA HIS A 14 2.63 7.66 11.08
C HIS A 14 3.49 7.21 12.26
N SER A 15 2.97 7.35 13.48
CA SER A 15 3.64 6.85 14.70
C SER A 15 3.24 5.41 15.05
N PHE A 16 2.10 4.94 14.51
CA PHE A 16 1.56 3.60 14.72
C PHE A 16 1.43 2.90 13.37
N PHE A 17 1.46 1.56 13.41
CA PHE A 17 1.36 0.71 12.22
C PHE A 17 0.48 -0.51 12.52
N ALA A 18 -0.07 -1.10 11.46
CA ALA A 18 -0.71 -2.40 11.54
C ALA A 18 0.34 -3.52 11.43
N GLU A 19 0.26 -4.50 12.33
CA GLU A 19 1.08 -5.71 12.27
C GLU A 19 0.84 -6.49 10.96
N LEU A 20 1.74 -7.45 10.67
CA LEU A 20 1.56 -8.35 9.55
C LEU A 20 0.36 -9.28 9.79
N SER A 21 -0.34 -9.64 8.71
CA SER A 21 -1.51 -10.52 8.73
C SER A 21 -1.61 -11.33 7.44
N GLU A 22 -2.55 -12.27 7.38
CA GLU A 22 -2.86 -13.01 6.14
C GLU A 22 -3.36 -12.11 5.00
N PHE A 23 -3.84 -10.90 5.31
CA PHE A 23 -4.33 -9.92 4.34
C PHE A 23 -3.25 -8.94 3.87
N THR A 24 -2.02 -9.05 4.39
CA THR A 24 -0.92 -8.17 4.02
C THR A 24 -0.45 -8.47 2.60
N ILE A 25 -0.53 -7.47 1.72
CA ILE A 25 -0.13 -7.59 0.30
C ILE A 25 1.10 -6.76 -0.06
N ALA A 26 1.55 -5.87 0.83
CA ALA A 26 2.85 -5.23 0.77
C ALA A 26 3.39 -5.02 2.19
N CYS A 27 4.67 -5.33 2.36
CA CYS A 27 5.38 -5.18 3.62
C CYS A 27 6.23 -3.90 3.57
N GLY A 28 6.10 -3.06 4.60
CA GLY A 28 7.08 -2.01 4.89
C GLY A 28 8.06 -2.50 5.94
N ASP A 29 9.28 -1.98 5.91
CA ASP A 29 10.28 -2.26 6.94
C ASP A 29 10.83 -0.92 7.48
N TYR A 30 10.46 -0.61 8.72
CA TYR A 30 11.02 0.50 9.47
C TYR A 30 11.11 0.09 10.93
N ILE A 31 12.33 -0.28 11.36
CA ILE A 31 12.64 -0.90 12.67
C ILE A 31 12.11 -2.34 12.76
N VAL A 32 10.84 -2.55 12.41
CA VAL A 32 10.20 -3.86 12.31
C VAL A 32 9.34 -3.95 11.04
N PRO A 33 9.11 -5.17 10.52
CA PRO A 33 8.15 -5.39 9.43
C PRO A 33 6.72 -5.01 9.82
N PHE A 34 6.00 -4.36 8.92
CA PHE A 34 4.61 -3.98 9.12
C PHE A 34 3.81 -4.01 7.81
N SER A 35 2.48 -3.97 7.93
CA SER A 35 1.57 -3.94 6.78
C SER A 35 1.57 -2.55 6.12
N ALA A 36 2.28 -2.40 5.00
CA ALA A 36 2.23 -1.19 4.19
C ALA A 36 0.96 -1.11 3.34
N ALA A 37 0.41 -2.26 2.95
CA ALA A 37 -0.89 -2.36 2.31
C ALA A 37 -1.58 -3.70 2.63
N LEU A 38 -2.91 -3.65 2.63
CA LEU A 38 -3.80 -4.77 2.96
C LEU A 38 -4.87 -4.91 1.88
N ASN A 39 -5.26 -6.15 1.58
CA ASN A 39 -6.42 -6.44 0.75
C ASN A 39 -7.20 -7.60 1.34
N ARG A 40 -8.52 -7.43 1.45
CA ARG A 40 -9.47 -8.49 1.78
C ARG A 40 -10.75 -8.26 0.99
N ASP A 41 -11.07 -9.18 0.09
CA ASP A 41 -12.24 -9.08 -0.78
C ASP A 41 -12.25 -7.73 -1.53
N ASN A 42 -13.28 -6.91 -1.33
CA ASN A 42 -13.40 -5.57 -1.92
C ASN A 42 -12.78 -4.45 -1.06
N PHE A 43 -12.21 -4.77 0.11
CA PHE A 43 -11.51 -3.81 0.95
C PHE A 43 -10.04 -3.71 0.55
N PHE A 44 -9.61 -2.47 0.26
CA PHE A 44 -8.22 -2.13 -0.01
C PHE A 44 -7.78 -1.04 0.96
N ALA A 45 -6.62 -1.22 1.58
CA ALA A 45 -6.05 -0.22 2.48
C ALA A 45 -4.55 -0.08 2.24
N VAL A 46 -4.06 1.15 2.39
CA VAL A 46 -2.65 1.49 2.34
C VAL A 46 -2.33 2.31 3.58
N GLN A 47 -1.19 2.03 4.20
CA GLN A 47 -0.70 2.82 5.33
C GLN A 47 -0.05 4.11 4.84
N PHE A 48 0.65 4.08 3.70
CA PHE A 48 1.23 5.27 3.06
C PHE A 48 0.16 6.17 2.42
N HIS A 49 0.55 7.39 2.09
CA HIS A 49 -0.29 8.37 1.41
C HIS A 49 -0.09 8.30 -0.11
N PRO A 50 -0.95 7.60 -0.87
CA PRO A 50 -0.77 7.49 -2.32
C PRO A 50 -0.82 8.87 -3.00
N GLU A 51 -1.62 9.80 -2.51
CA GLU A 51 -1.72 11.17 -3.02
C GLU A 51 -0.44 12.00 -2.84
N LYS A 52 0.44 11.59 -1.91
CA LYS A 52 1.74 12.24 -1.64
C LYS A 52 2.93 11.44 -2.17
N SER A 53 2.69 10.33 -2.86
CA SER A 53 3.72 9.37 -3.30
C SER A 53 4.10 9.51 -4.79
N GLY A 54 3.82 10.67 -5.39
CA GLY A 54 4.18 10.98 -6.78
C GLY A 54 3.62 9.98 -7.79
N LYS A 55 4.43 9.64 -8.81
CA LYS A 55 4.02 8.71 -9.89
C LYS A 55 3.66 7.31 -9.39
N VAL A 56 4.36 6.84 -8.36
CA VAL A 56 4.08 5.52 -7.74
C VAL A 56 2.69 5.55 -7.12
N GLY A 57 2.40 6.59 -6.33
CA GLY A 57 1.10 6.80 -5.72
C GLY A 57 -0.05 6.96 -6.73
N GLU A 58 0.18 7.70 -7.82
CA GLU A 58 -0.77 7.82 -8.92
C GLU A 58 -1.10 6.43 -9.53
N GLN A 59 -0.09 5.59 -9.74
CA GLN A 59 -0.31 4.23 -10.26
C GLN A 59 -1.08 3.35 -9.28
N VAL A 60 -0.83 3.49 -7.96
CA VAL A 60 -1.63 2.81 -6.93
C VAL A 60 -3.10 3.19 -7.04
N LEU A 61 -3.41 4.49 -7.16
CA LEU A 61 -4.79 4.97 -7.29
C LEU A 61 -5.46 4.48 -8.58
N LYS A 62 -4.74 4.47 -9.71
CA LYS A 62 -5.25 3.88 -10.96
C LYS A 62 -5.58 2.41 -10.80
N ASN A 63 -4.66 1.63 -10.23
CA ASN A 63 -4.90 0.21 -9.97
C ASN A 63 -6.12 0.00 -9.08
N PHE A 64 -6.31 0.83 -8.05
CA PHE A 64 -7.50 0.77 -7.20
C PHE A 64 -8.79 1.02 -8.01
N LEU A 65 -8.85 2.10 -8.79
CA LEU A 65 -10.04 2.49 -9.55
C LEU A 65 -10.45 1.49 -10.63
N PHE A 66 -9.48 0.82 -11.27
CA PHE A 66 -9.75 -0.02 -12.44
C PHE A 66 -9.73 -1.53 -12.15
N ASN A 67 -9.05 -1.96 -11.08
CA ASN A 67 -8.85 -3.39 -10.82
C ASN A 67 -9.59 -3.89 -9.56
N VAL A 68 -9.97 -3.01 -8.63
CA VAL A 68 -10.81 -3.40 -7.49
C VAL A 68 -12.26 -3.38 -7.94
N LYS A 69 -12.84 -4.58 -8.11
CA LYS A 69 -14.26 -4.74 -8.43
C LYS A 69 -15.06 -4.80 -7.13
N GLY A 70 -16.05 -3.92 -7.02
CA GLY A 70 -17.03 -3.93 -5.92
C GLY A 70 -18.04 -5.06 -6.04
#